data_AF-A0A183DIV3-F1
#
_entry.id   AF-A0A183DIV3-F1
#
_cell.length_a   1.000
_cell.length_b   1.000
_cell.length_c   1.000
_cell.angle_alpha   90.00
_cell.angle_beta   90.00
_cell.angle_gamma   90.00
#
_symmetry.space_group_name_H-M   'P 1'
#
loop_
_entity.id
_entity.type
_entity.pdbx_description
1 polymer ?
#
loop_
_entity_poly.entity_id
_entity_poly.type
_entity_poly.pdbx_seq_one_letter_code
_entity_poly.pdbx_strand_id
1 'polypeptide(L)'
;LFLPLMLFTGELSEIFYFPLLTSFRFWMLMTFSGVFGFLMSYVTGWQIQVTSPLTHNISGTAKAAAQTVIAVVWWEEIKPVLWWISNVVVLAGSAAYTMEMADRYENKSRSTDNSERQSLIAASSDSETV
;
A
#
# COMPACT_ATOMS: atom_id res chain seq x y z
N LEU A 1 4.22 0.91 24.26
CA LEU A 1 2.84 0.53 24.69
C LEU A 1 2.77 -0.88 25.28
N PHE A 2 3.49 -1.87 24.72
CA PHE A 2 3.36 -3.28 25.12
C PHE A 2 3.92 -3.63 26.51
N LEU A 3 5.06 -3.05 26.90
CA LEU A 3 5.75 -3.37 28.16
C LEU A 3 4.94 -3.05 29.44
N PRO A 4 4.30 -1.87 29.59
CA PRO A 4 3.47 -1.59 30.77
C PRO A 4 2.25 -2.51 30.88
N LEU A 5 1.65 -2.88 29.74
CA LEU A 5 0.49 -3.77 29.69
C LEU A 5 0.86 -5.20 30.11
N MET A 6 1.97 -5.72 29.60
CA MET A 6 2.51 -7.05 29.92
C MET A 6 2.87 -7.20 31.40
N LEU A 7 3.33 -6.11 32.03
CA LEU A 7 3.60 -6.07 33.47
C LEU A 7 2.31 -6.07 34.30
N PHE A 8 1.24 -5.42 33.81
CA PHE A 8 -0.07 -5.39 34.47
C PHE A 8 -0.86 -6.70 34.32
N THR A 9 -0.71 -7.42 33.20
CA THR A 9 -1.41 -8.69 32.93
C THR A 9 -0.73 -9.92 33.55
N GLY A 10 0.49 -9.78 34.08
CA GLY A 10 1.24 -10.88 34.69
C GLY A 10 1.87 -11.86 33.70
N GLU A 11 1.83 -11.54 32.40
CA GLU A 11 2.34 -12.39 31.30
C GLU A 11 3.88 -12.54 31.31
N LEU A 12 4.59 -11.71 32.09
CA LEU A 12 6.04 -11.83 32.26
C LEU A 12 6.46 -13.17 32.87
N SER A 13 5.67 -13.71 33.79
CA SER A 13 5.95 -15.03 34.40
C SER A 13 5.76 -16.15 33.38
N GLU A 14 4.72 -16.05 32.55
CA GLU A 14 4.37 -17.06 31.53
C GLU A 14 5.46 -17.19 30.47
N ILE A 15 6.10 -16.07 30.09
CA ILE A 15 7.24 -16.09 29.17
C ILE A 15 8.35 -17.00 29.69
N PHE A 16 8.75 -16.91 30.96
CA PHE A 16 9.85 -17.73 31.50
C PHE A 16 9.58 -19.24 31.47
N TYR A 17 8.32 -19.66 31.55
CA TYR A 17 7.94 -21.08 31.48
C TYR A 17 7.65 -21.56 30.06
N PHE A 18 7.73 -20.69 29.06
CA PHE A 18 7.37 -21.06 27.69
C PHE A 18 8.42 -22.00 27.07
N PRO A 19 8.05 -23.25 26.75
CA PRO A 19 8.99 -24.30 26.40
C PRO A 19 9.69 -24.09 25.05
N LEU A 20 9.16 -23.23 24.18
CA LEU A 20 9.76 -22.91 22.89
C LEU A 20 10.74 -21.73 22.94
N LEU A 21 10.91 -21.06 24.10
CA LEU A 21 11.86 -19.94 24.23
C LEU A 21 13.30 -20.34 23.90
N THR A 22 13.69 -21.60 24.12
CA THR A 22 15.04 -22.09 23.82
C THR A 22 15.13 -22.72 22.43
N SER A 23 14.02 -22.80 21.70
CA SER A 23 13.98 -23.44 20.38
C SER A 23 14.58 -22.54 19.31
N PHE A 24 15.64 -23.03 18.65
CA PHE A 24 16.25 -22.32 17.52
C PHE A 24 15.25 -22.06 16.38
N ARG A 25 14.32 -23.00 16.13
CA ARG A 25 13.28 -22.84 15.09
C ARG A 25 12.33 -21.70 15.42
N PHE A 26 11.98 -21.51 16.70
CA PHE A 26 11.12 -20.42 17.15
C PHE A 26 11.79 -19.07 16.87
N TRP A 27 13.05 -18.90 17.28
CA TRP A 27 13.79 -17.67 17.02
C TRP A 27 14.03 -17.41 15.54
N MET A 28 14.32 -18.43 14.75
CA MET A 28 14.44 -18.29 13.30
C MET A 28 13.15 -17.77 12.67
N LEU A 29 12.00 -18.38 12.98
CA LEU A 29 10.71 -17.92 12.47
C LEU A 29 10.35 -16.51 12.98
N MET A 30 10.65 -16.22 14.25
CA MET A 30 10.39 -14.92 14.86
C MET A 30 11.23 -13.82 14.21
N THR A 31 12.55 -14.00 14.12
CA THR A 31 13.45 -13.06 13.46
C THR A 31 13.11 -12.91 11.98
N PHE A 32 12.82 -14.00 11.28
CA PHE A 32 12.40 -13.96 9.88
C PHE A 32 11.13 -13.11 9.73
N SER A 33 10.07 -13.39 10.49
CA SER A 33 8.84 -12.58 10.46
C SER A 33 9.09 -11.10 10.79
N GLY A 34 9.99 -10.81 11.73
CA GLY A 34 10.40 -9.45 12.09
C GLY A 34 11.09 -8.73 10.94
N VAL A 35 12.00 -9.40 10.22
CA VAL A 35 12.66 -8.86 9.03
C VAL A 35 11.64 -8.56 7.92
N PHE A 36 10.72 -9.48 7.62
CA PHE A 36 9.67 -9.23 6.62
C PHE A 36 8.72 -8.10 7.04
N GLY A 37 8.35 -8.04 8.32
CA GLY A 37 7.52 -6.96 8.85
C GLY A 37 8.19 -5.59 8.75
N PHE A 38 9.49 -5.52 9.06
CA PHE A 38 10.27 -4.30 8.90
C PHE A 38 10.40 -3.89 7.42
N LEU A 39 10.76 -4.84 6.54
CA LEU A 39 10.88 -4.58 5.10
C LEU A 39 9.55 -4.14 4.50
N MET A 40 8.44 -4.81 4.85
CA MET A 40 7.11 -4.40 4.40
C MET A 40 6.77 -2.98 4.86
N SER A 41 7.12 -2.61 6.09
CA SER A 41 6.90 -1.26 6.61
C SER A 41 7.73 -0.22 5.86
N TYR A 42 8.99 -0.53 5.55
CA TYR A 42 9.86 0.34 4.76
C TYR A 42 9.33 0.54 3.34
N VAL A 43 9.01 -0.56 2.65
CA VAL A 43 8.47 -0.53 1.27
C VAL A 43 7.14 0.22 1.22
N THR A 44 6.27 0.03 2.21
CA THR A 44 4.99 0.76 2.33
C THR A 44 5.22 2.27 2.48
N GLY A 45 6.16 2.67 3.34
CA GLY A 45 6.54 4.07 3.50
C GLY A 45 7.14 4.67 2.22
N TRP A 46 7.93 3.90 1.48
CA TRP A 46 8.45 4.32 0.19
C TRP A 46 7.32 4.44 -0.86
N GLN A 47 6.40 3.47 -0.89
CA GLN A 47 5.24 3.50 -1.79
C GLN A 47 4.35 4.72 -1.54
N ILE A 48 4.13 5.11 -0.29
CA ILE A 48 3.38 6.34 0.05
C ILE A 48 4.12 7.59 -0.44
N GLN A 49 5.45 7.63 -0.34
CA GLN A 49 6.25 8.78 -0.78
C GLN A 49 6.28 8.95 -2.31
N VAL A 50 6.34 7.85 -3.06
CA VAL A 50 6.34 7.90 -4.54
C VAL A 50 4.94 8.03 -5.13
N THR A 51 3.90 7.72 -4.33
CA THR A 51 2.49 7.93 -4.69
C THR A 51 1.89 9.03 -3.81
N SER A 52 0.56 9.06 -3.68
CA SER A 52 -0.10 9.91 -2.68
C SER A 52 -0.65 9.01 -1.56
N PRO A 53 -0.82 9.53 -0.32
CA PRO A 53 -1.47 8.80 0.76
C PRO A 53 -2.85 8.23 0.37
N LEU A 54 -3.56 8.94 -0.52
CA LEU A 54 -4.86 8.52 -1.05
C LEU A 54 -4.72 7.35 -2.04
N THR A 55 -3.79 7.44 -3.00
CA THR A 55 -3.53 6.38 -3.99
C THR A 55 -2.96 5.11 -3.35
N HIS A 56 -2.14 5.25 -2.32
CA HIS A 56 -1.67 4.11 -1.55
C HIS A 56 -2.81 3.39 -0.80
N ASN A 57 -3.75 4.13 -0.20
CA ASN A 57 -4.88 3.53 0.51
C ASN A 57 -5.84 2.77 -0.42
N ILE A 58 -6.20 3.37 -1.57
CA ILE A 58 -7.05 2.70 -2.55
C ILE A 58 -6.36 1.45 -3.13
N SER A 59 -5.04 1.50 -3.35
CA SER A 59 -4.25 0.34 -3.76
C SER A 59 -4.19 -0.75 -2.68
N GLY A 60 -4.06 -0.36 -1.41
CA GLY A 60 -4.11 -1.28 -0.27
C GLY A 60 -5.46 -2.02 -0.17
N THR A 61 -6.55 -1.30 -0.39
CA THR A 61 -7.90 -1.88 -0.43
C THR A 61 -8.07 -2.86 -1.59
N ALA A 62 -7.62 -2.48 -2.79
CA ALA A 62 -7.64 -3.37 -3.96
C ALA A 62 -6.79 -4.63 -3.73
N LYS A 63 -5.60 -4.48 -3.14
CA LYS A 63 -4.69 -5.58 -2.81
C LYS A 63 -5.36 -6.57 -1.84
N ALA A 64 -5.99 -6.08 -0.78
CA ALA A 64 -6.69 -6.91 0.19
C ALA A 64 -7.89 -7.64 -0.44
N ALA A 65 -8.67 -6.95 -1.28
CA ALA A 65 -9.79 -7.57 -2.00
C ALA A 65 -9.31 -8.67 -2.96
N ALA A 66 -8.27 -8.38 -3.76
CA ALA A 66 -7.66 -9.36 -4.66
C ALA A 66 -7.10 -10.56 -3.88
N GLN A 67 -6.39 -10.32 -2.79
CA GLN A 67 -5.85 -11.38 -1.92
C GLN A 67 -6.96 -12.29 -1.38
N THR A 68 -8.09 -11.70 -0.96
CA THR A 68 -9.21 -12.48 -0.42
C THR A 68 -9.90 -13.30 -1.51
N VAL A 69 -10.09 -12.75 -2.71
CA VAL A 69 -10.65 -13.49 -3.85
C VAL A 69 -9.75 -14.65 -4.25
N ILE A 70 -8.44 -14.43 -4.37
CA ILE A 70 -7.47 -15.49 -4.70
C ILE A 70 -7.49 -16.59 -3.64
N ALA A 71 -7.55 -16.22 -2.35
CA ALA A 71 -7.65 -17.19 -1.27
C ALA A 71 -8.92 -18.05 -1.38
N VAL A 72 -10.10 -17.44 -1.57
CA VAL A 72 -11.36 -18.18 -1.69
C VAL A 72 -11.34 -19.17 -2.85
N VAL A 73 -10.75 -18.77 -3.99
CA VAL A 73 -10.58 -19.66 -5.15
C VAL A 73 -9.61 -20.81 -4.84
N TRP A 74 -8.50 -20.53 -4.17
CA TRP A 74 -7.47 -21.52 -3.85
C TRP A 74 -7.94 -22.57 -2.82
N TRP A 75 -8.70 -22.14 -1.81
CA TRP A 75 -9.25 -23.02 -0.77
C TRP A 75 -10.63 -23.60 -1.10
N GLU A 76 -11.13 -23.36 -2.32
CA GLU A 76 -12.44 -23.83 -2.79
C GLU A 76 -13.60 -23.48 -1.84
N GLU A 77 -13.54 -22.30 -1.21
CA GLU A 77 -14.57 -21.88 -0.26
C GLU A 77 -15.86 -21.42 -0.97
N ILE A 78 -17.01 -21.94 -0.53
CA ILE A 78 -18.31 -21.54 -1.06
C ILE A 78 -18.76 -20.24 -0.38
N LYS A 79 -18.79 -19.14 -1.15
CA LYS A 79 -19.28 -17.82 -0.71
C LYS A 79 -20.62 -17.45 -1.36
N PRO A 80 -21.50 -16.72 -0.66
CA PRO A 80 -22.75 -16.22 -1.26
C PRO A 80 -22.46 -15.22 -2.40
N VAL A 81 -23.36 -15.15 -3.38
CA VAL A 81 -23.23 -14.28 -4.57
C VAL A 81 -23.00 -12.81 -4.19
N LEU A 82 -23.61 -12.33 -3.10
CA LEU A 82 -23.46 -10.95 -2.62
C LEU A 82 -22.01 -10.61 -2.21
N TRP A 83 -21.26 -11.61 -1.72
CA TRP A 83 -19.85 -11.45 -1.38
C TRP A 83 -18.98 -11.27 -2.63
N TRP A 84 -19.30 -11.99 -3.71
CA TRP A 84 -18.64 -11.82 -5.01
C TRP A 84 -18.90 -10.45 -5.61
N ILE A 85 -20.15 -10.00 -5.58
CA ILE A 85 -20.53 -8.65 -6.04
C ILE A 85 -19.76 -7.58 -5.26
N SER A 86 -19.67 -7.71 -3.93
CA SER A 86 -18.91 -6.78 -3.10
C SER A 86 -17.43 -6.67 -3.53
N ASN A 87 -16.75 -7.80 -3.70
CA ASN A 87 -15.34 -7.80 -4.15
C ASN A 87 -15.17 -7.23 -5.56
N VAL A 88 -16.10 -7.53 -6.48
CA VAL A 88 -16.10 -6.96 -7.82
C VAL A 88 -16.27 -5.44 -7.78
N VAL A 89 -17.19 -4.93 -6.97
CA VAL A 89 -17.40 -3.48 -6.80
C VAL A 89 -16.15 -2.80 -6.23
N VAL A 90 -15.50 -3.40 -5.22
CA VAL A 90 -14.26 -2.87 -4.65
C VAL A 90 -13.14 -2.81 -5.69
N LEU A 91 -12.93 -3.89 -6.45
CA LEU A 91 -11.89 -3.96 -7.49
C LEU A 91 -12.18 -2.99 -8.64
N ALA A 92 -13.43 -2.93 -9.11
CA ALA A 92 -13.85 -2.04 -10.18
C ALA A 92 -13.77 -0.56 -9.74
N GLY A 93 -14.19 -0.23 -8.52
CA GLY A 93 -14.09 1.12 -7.96
C GLY A 93 -12.64 1.59 -7.83
N SER A 94 -11.75 0.71 -7.35
CA SER A 94 -10.31 1.00 -7.32
C SER A 94 -9.74 1.21 -8.72
N ALA A 95 -10.13 0.40 -9.71
CA ALA A 95 -9.66 0.54 -11.09
C ALA A 95 -10.15 1.84 -11.73
N ALA A 96 -11.44 2.16 -11.62
CA ALA A 96 -12.02 3.40 -12.16
C ALA A 96 -11.33 4.64 -11.60
N TYR A 97 -11.07 4.68 -10.28
CA TYR A 97 -10.32 5.76 -9.65
C TYR A 97 -8.90 5.90 -10.24
N THR A 98 -8.18 4.79 -10.43
CA THR A 98 -6.84 4.85 -11.02
C THR A 98 -6.84 5.33 -12.47
N MET A 99 -7.88 5.01 -13.24
CA MET A 99 -8.02 5.49 -14.63
C MET A 99 -8.25 6.99 -14.69
N GLU A 100 -9.22 7.51 -13.91
CA GLU A 100 -9.44 8.96 -13.86
C GLU A 100 -8.20 9.71 -13.40
N MET A 101 -7.45 9.13 -12.45
CA MET A 101 -6.21 9.73 -11.98
C MET A 101 -5.16 9.76 -13.10
N ALA A 102 -5.01 8.69 -13.89
CA ALA A 102 -4.10 8.64 -15.03
C ALA A 102 -4.43 9.71 -16.07
N ASP A 103 -5.71 9.86 -16.44
CA ASP A 103 -6.18 10.88 -17.38
C ASP A 103 -5.94 12.30 -16.85
N ARG A 104 -6.11 12.52 -15.54
CA ARG A 104 -5.82 13.80 -14.88
C ARG A 104 -4.32 14.14 -14.93
N TYR A 105 -3.45 13.16 -14.72
CA TYR A 105 -2.01 13.37 -14.82
C TYR A 105 -1.59 13.70 -16.26
N GLU A 106 -2.11 13.00 -17.26
CA GLU A 106 -1.81 13.27 -18.68
C GLU A 106 -2.22 14.70 -19.07
N ASN A 107 -3.46 15.09 -18.74
CA ASN A 107 -3.96 16.41 -19.05
C ASN A 107 -3.18 17.53 -18.34
N LYS A 108 -2.77 17.30 -17.08
CA LYS A 108 -1.95 18.26 -16.33
C LYS A 108 -0.57 18.41 -16.96
N SER A 109 0.12 17.32 -17.27
CA SER A 109 1.43 17.34 -17.92
C SER A 109 1.39 18.08 -19.27
N ARG A 110 0.34 17.86 -20.07
CA ARG A 110 0.14 18.55 -21.36
C ARG A 110 -0.09 20.06 -21.19
N SER A 111 -0.81 20.46 -20.14
CA SER A 111 -1.03 21.89 -19.84
C SER A 111 0.27 22.60 -19.40
N THR A 112 1.12 21.92 -18.62
CA THR A 112 2.42 22.46 -18.16
C THR A 112 3.41 22.60 -19.32
N ASP A 113 3.57 21.58 -20.17
CA ASP A 113 4.43 21.64 -21.36
C ASP A 113 4.01 22.78 -22.31
N ASN A 114 2.71 22.94 -22.56
CA ASN A 114 2.21 24.05 -23.39
C ASN A 114 2.49 25.43 -22.77
N SER A 115 2.43 25.55 -21.44
CA SER A 115 2.71 26.81 -20.74
C SER A 115 4.20 27.17 -20.80
N GLU A 116 5.10 26.18 -20.64
CA GLU A 116 6.55 26.36 -20.77
C GLU A 116 6.97 26.69 -22.20
N ARG A 117 6.37 26.05 -23.21
CA ARG A 117 6.64 26.38 -24.61
C ARG A 117 6.24 27.82 -24.95
N GLN A 118 5.11 28.30 -24.42
CA GLN A 118 4.69 29.68 -24.62
C GLN A 118 5.63 30.68 -23.94
N SER A 119 6.13 30.38 -22.73
CA SER A 119 7.07 31.27 -22.05
C SER A 119 8.44 31.32 -22.73
N LEU A 120 8.92 30.20 -23.27
CA LEU A 120 10.17 30.15 -24.04
C LEU A 120 10.07 30.93 -25.36
N ILE A 121 8.94 30.80 -26.08
CA ILE A 121 8.71 31.57 -27.31
C ILE A 121 8.67 33.07 -27.01
N ALA A 122 7.94 33.48 -25.96
CA ALA A 122 7.88 34.87 -25.53
C ALA A 122 9.26 35.44 -25.12
N ALA A 123 10.08 34.64 -24.43
CA ALA A 123 11.44 35.04 -24.06
C ALA A 123 12.37 35.19 -25.27
N SER A 124 12.22 34.33 -26.29
CA SER A 124 13.02 34.41 -27.52
C SER A 124 12.66 35.63 -28.37
N SER A 125 11.38 36.00 -28.44
CA SER A 125 10.93 37.19 -29.18
C SER A 125 11.43 38.49 -28.56
N ASP A 126 11.55 38.56 -27.23
CA ASP A 126 12.12 39.73 -26.56
C ASP A 126 13.64 39.86 -26.83
N SER A 127 14.35 38.73 -26.98
CA SER A 127 15.80 38.72 -27.22
C SER A 127 16.23 39.11 -28.64
N GLU A 128 15.35 38.99 -29.65
CA GLU A 128 15.62 39.43 -31.03
C GLU A 128 15.30 40.92 -31.27
N THR A 129 14.70 41.61 -30.29
CA THR A 129 14.28 43.02 -30.41
C THR A 129 15.24 44.03 -29.77
N VAL A 130 16.41 43.59 -29.31
CA VAL A 130 17.51 44.43 -28.76
C VAL A 130 18.72 44.38 -29.68
#